data_AF-A0AAU2Z265-F1
#
_entry.id   AF-A0AAU2Z265-F1
#
_cell.length_a   1.000
_cell.length_b   1.000
_cell.length_c   1.000
_cell.angle_alpha   90.00
_cell.angle_beta   90.00
_cell.angle_gamma   90.00
#
_symmetry.space_group_name_H-M   'P 1'
#
loop_
_entity.id
_entity.type
_entity.pdbx_description
1 polymer ?
#
loop_
_entity_poly.entity_id
_entity_poly.type
_entity_poly.pdbx_seq_one_letter_code
_entity_poly.pdbx_strand_id
1 'polypeptide(L)' 'MMRVIVPYLRGHGPTRSRDPATPQSGQQRRVPHAGHNLPQENPAAFTAAVLDLATPARPARHQFHRPS' A
#
# COMPACT_ATOMS: atom_id res chain seq x y z
N MET A 1 3.01 40.31 -4.18
CA MET A 1 2.08 39.35 -4.80
C MET A 1 2.89 38.17 -5.32
N MET A 2 2.79 36.99 -4.68
CA MET A 2 3.57 35.80 -5.02
C MET A 2 2.74 34.90 -5.94
N ARG A 3 3.23 34.57 -7.14
CA ARG A 3 2.61 33.60 -8.04
C ARG A 3 3.35 32.27 -7.92
N VAL A 4 2.65 31.22 -7.51
CA VAL A 4 3.19 29.86 -7.48
C VAL A 4 2.92 29.21 -8.83
N ILE A 5 3.98 28.79 -9.52
CA ILE A 5 3.90 27.98 -10.73
C ILE A 5 3.91 26.52 -10.28
N VAL A 6 2.79 25.83 -10.42
CA VAL A 6 2.72 24.37 -10.19
C VAL A 6 3.19 23.67 -11.48
N PRO A 7 4.33 22.95 -11.48
CA PRO A 7 4.70 22.17 -12.64
C PRO A 7 3.70 21.02 -12.80
N TYR A 8 3.00 20.99 -13.94
CA TYR A 8 2.19 19.83 -14.31
C TYR A 8 3.14 18.71 -14.74
N LEU A 9 3.19 17.60 -14.00
CA LEU A 9 3.94 16.43 -14.43
C LEU A 9 3.22 15.76 -15.60
N ARG A 10 3.96 15.47 -16.68
CA ARG A 10 3.48 14.69 -17.82
C ARG A 10 3.01 13.31 -17.31
N GLY A 11 1.77 12.94 -17.65
CA GLY A 11 1.09 11.76 -17.12
C GLY A 11 1.93 10.49 -17.16
N HIS A 12 2.19 9.93 -15.98
CA HIS A 12 2.64 8.55 -15.86
C HIS A 12 1.44 7.65 -16.22
N GLY A 13 1.61 6.77 -17.22
CA GLY A 13 0.63 5.70 -17.47
C GLY A 13 0.41 4.82 -16.24
N PRO A 14 -0.52 3.86 -16.26
CA PRO A 14 -0.86 3.07 -15.08
C PRO A 14 0.40 2.44 -14.45
N THR A 15 0.74 2.88 -13.24
CA THR A 15 1.89 2.39 -12.50
C THR A 15 1.54 1.03 -11.91
N ARG A 16 2.28 -0.01 -12.31
CA ARG A 16 2.18 -1.35 -11.71
C ARG A 16 3.35 -1.57 -10.76
N SER A 17 3.11 -2.32 -9.68
CA SER A 17 4.21 -2.73 -8.81
C SER A 17 5.26 -3.52 -9.60
N ARG A 18 6.54 -3.19 -9.38
CA ARG A 18 7.68 -3.94 -9.97
C ARG A 18 8.01 -5.19 -9.17
N ASP A 19 7.69 -5.19 -7.89
CA ASP A 19 7.90 -6.31 -6.97
C ASP A 19 6.60 -6.57 -6.21
N PRO A 20 5.96 -7.74 -6.39
CA PRO A 20 4.76 -8.09 -5.64
C PRO A 20 5.04 -8.34 -4.16
N ALA A 21 6.29 -8.60 -3.76
CA ALA A 21 6.68 -8.78 -2.35
C ALA A 21 6.78 -7.45 -1.60
N THR A 22 6.95 -6.33 -2.32
CA THR A 22 6.99 -5.00 -1.71
C THR A 22 5.56 -4.56 -1.35
N PRO A 23 5.26 -4.30 -0.07
CA PRO A 23 3.95 -3.81 0.33
C PRO A 23 3.63 -2.47 -0.34
N GLN A 24 2.37 -2.31 -0.77
CA GLN A 24 1.90 -1.06 -1.36
C GLN A 24 1.75 0.00 -0.28
N SER A 25 2.65 0.98 -0.26
CA SER A 25 2.53 2.15 0.62
C SER A 25 1.26 2.95 0.30
N GLY A 26 0.58 3.43 1.33
CA GLY A 26 -0.63 4.25 1.20
C GLY A 26 -1.97 3.50 1.17
N GLN A 27 -1.97 2.18 1.30
CA GLN A 27 -3.21 1.43 1.51
C GLN A 27 -3.79 1.73 2.91
N GLN A 28 -5.05 2.18 2.96
CA GLN A 28 -5.74 2.52 4.20
C GLN A 28 -7.14 1.90 4.23
N ARG A 29 -7.55 1.40 5.40
CA ARG A 29 -8.91 0.90 5.66
C ARG A 29 -9.58 1.70 6.77
N ARG A 30 -10.88 1.98 6.62
CA ARG A 30 -11.71 2.58 7.67
C ARG A 30 -12.29 1.48 8.58
N VAL A 31 -12.22 1.71 9.89
CA VAL A 31 -12.86 0.84 10.90
C VAL A 31 -14.09 1.58 11.43
N PRO A 32 -15.32 1.04 11.23
CA PRO A 32 -16.53 1.65 11.77
C PRO A 32 -16.47 1.78 13.30
N HIS A 33 -17.02 2.88 13.84
CA HIS A 33 -17.15 3.15 15.28
C HIS A 33 -15.84 3.23 16.09
N ALA A 34 -14.68 3.21 15.42
CA ALA A 34 -13.41 3.54 16.05
C ALA A 34 -13.21 5.06 16.07
N GLY A 35 -12.79 5.58 17.22
CA GLY A 35 -12.42 6.96 17.46
C GLY A 35 -10.91 7.15 17.35
N HIS A 36 -10.31 7.73 18.39
CA HIS A 36 -8.90 8.16 18.35
C HIS A 36 -7.92 7.06 18.73
N ASN A 37 -8.36 6.06 19.49
CA ASN A 37 -7.49 5.03 20.04
C ASN A 37 -7.92 3.64 19.60
N LEU A 38 -7.70 3.34 18.33
CA LEU A 38 -8.08 2.06 17.70
C LEU A 38 -7.59 0.82 18.48
N PRO A 39 -6.35 0.74 19.00
CA PRO A 39 -5.92 -0.40 19.83
C PRO A 39 -6.80 -0.66 21.05
N GLN A 40 -7.37 0.38 21.66
CA GLN A 40 -8.24 0.28 22.84
C GLN A 40 -9.72 0.11 22.45
N GLU A 41 -10.17 0.83 21.42
CA GLU A 41 -11.58 0.88 21.01
C GLU A 41 -11.99 -0.32 20.15
N ASN A 42 -11.08 -0.86 19.33
CA ASN A 42 -11.30 -2.08 18.55
C ASN A 42 -10.00 -2.89 18.42
N PRO A 43 -9.61 -3.63 19.49
CA PRO A 43 -8.36 -4.39 19.52
C PRO A 43 -8.24 -5.41 18.38
N ALA A 44 -9.34 -6.07 18.01
CA ALA A 44 -9.35 -7.09 16.97
C ALA A 44 -9.01 -6.51 15.58
N ALA A 45 -9.58 -5.35 15.23
CA ALA A 45 -9.28 -4.68 13.96
C ALA A 45 -7.82 -4.20 13.92
N PHE A 46 -7.28 -3.74 15.04
CA PHE A 46 -5.88 -3.35 15.16
C PHE A 46 -4.95 -4.56 14.97
N THR A 47 -5.19 -5.68 15.68
CA THR A 47 -4.41 -6.90 15.53
C THR A 47 -4.43 -7.43 14.09
N ALA A 48 -5.60 -7.43 13.44
CA ALA A 48 -5.70 -7.86 12.05
C ALA A 48 -4.83 -7.02 11.11
N ALA A 49 -4.78 -5.69 11.30
CA ALA A 49 -3.93 -4.82 10.50
C ALA A 49 -2.43 -5.10 10.71
N VAL A 50 -2.01 -5.37 11.95
CA VAL A 50 -0.62 -5.76 12.24
C VAL A 50 -0.25 -7.09 11.58
N LEU A 51 -1.16 -8.07 11.60
CA LEU A 51 -0.94 -9.37 10.96
C LEU A 51 -0.87 -9.26 9.43
N ASP A 52 -1.67 -8.36 8.83
CA ASP A 52 -1.65 -8.10 7.39
C ASP A 52 -0.28 -7.53 6.95
N LEU A 53 0.31 -6.63 7.74
CA LEU A 53 1.66 -6.12 7.51
C LEU A 53 2.74 -7.20 7.67
N ALA A 54 2.54 -8.13 8.60
CA ALA A 54 3.50 -9.20 8.88
C ALA A 54 3.44 -10.34 7.84
N THR A 55 2.41 -10.39 6.99
CA THR A 55 2.24 -11.45 6.00
C THR A 55 2.93 -11.04 4.69
N PRO A 56 4.09 -11.64 4.33
CA PRO A 56 4.72 -11.33 3.06
C PRO A 56 3.84 -11.82 1.90
N ALA A 57 3.69 -10.99 0.88
CA ALA A 57 3.03 -11.42 -0.35
C ALA A 57 3.78 -12.63 -0.93
N ARG A 58 3.02 -13.69 -1.24
CA ARG A 58 3.55 -14.96 -1.74
C ARG A 58 4.51 -14.70 -2.91
N PRO A 59 5.75 -15.22 -2.89
CA PRO A 59 6.70 -14.94 -3.95
C PRO A 59 6.11 -15.32 -5.29
N ALA A 60 6.03 -14.36 -6.21
CA ALA A 60 5.66 -14.64 -7.57
C ALA A 60 6.68 -15.62 -8.13
N ARG A 61 6.21 -16.77 -8.62
CA ARG A 61 7.07 -17.73 -9.33
C ARG A 61 7.71 -16.97 -10.48
N HIS A 62 9.00 -16.63 -10.35
CA HIS A 62 9.80 -16.07 -11.41
C HIS A 62 9.96 -17.15 -12.49
N GLN A 63 8.98 -17.23 -13.39
CA GLN A 63 9.17 -17.95 -14.65
C GLN A 63 10.12 -17.10 -15.50
N PHE A 64 11.42 -17.32 -15.31
CA PHE A 64 12.41 -16.84 -16.26
C PHE A 64 12.20 -17.61 -17.57
N HIS A 65 11.55 -16.97 -18.54
CA HIS A 65 11.54 -17.46 -19.90
C HIS A 65 12.97 -17.30 -20.44
N ARG A 66 13.70 -18.43 -20.58
CA ARG A 66 14.95 -18.42 -21.34
C ARG A 66 14.58 -18.28 -22.83
N PRO A 67 15.13 -17.30 -23.56
CA PRO A 67 15.11 -17.36 -25.01
C PRO A 67 16.11 -18.42 -25.47
N SER A 68 15.70 -19.22 -26.45
CA SER A 68 16.53 -20.18 -27.18
C SER A 68 17.53 -19.48 -28.10
#